data_AF-V9KVM4-F1
#
_entry.id   AF-V9KVM4-F1
#
_cell.length_a   1.000
_cell.length_b   1.000
_cell.length_c   1.000
_cell.angle_alpha   90.00
_cell.angle_beta   90.00
_cell.angle_gamma   90.00
#
_symmetry.space_group_name_H-M   'P 1'
#
loop_
_entity.id
_entity.type
_entity.pdbx_description
1 polymer ?
#
loop_
_entity_poly.entity_id
_entity_poly.type
_entity_poly.pdbx_seq_one_letter_code
_entity_poly.pdbx_strand_id
1 'polypeptide(L)'
;RSSDLACEDYKKVKSPVKLAAKARKIYDEYIATQSPKEVNLESLTMEETKKNILKPTPSCFNEAQSKIYSLMQKDSYPRFLKSKIYLDLISQASSNSPRSHA
;
A
#
# COMPACT_ATOMS: atom_id res chain seq x y z
N ARG A 1 4.78 -7.02 5.15
CA ARG A 1 3.91 -5.81 5.25
C ARG A 1 3.93 -5.13 3.90
N SER A 2 2.77 -4.76 3.38
CA SER A 2 2.65 -3.96 2.14
C SER A 2 3.04 -2.51 2.43
N SER A 3 3.47 -1.80 1.39
CA SER A 3 3.77 -0.36 1.42
C SER A 3 2.58 0.47 1.94
N ASP A 4 1.35 0.08 1.60
CA ASP A 4 0.13 0.75 2.08
C ASP A 4 -0.02 0.71 3.60
N LEU A 5 0.17 -0.47 4.21
CA LEU A 5 0.09 -0.61 5.67
C LEU A 5 1.20 0.19 6.37
N ALA A 6 2.38 0.28 5.75
CA ALA A 6 3.48 1.07 6.28
C ALA A 6 3.15 2.58 6.27
N CYS A 7 2.50 3.07 5.22
CA CYS A 7 2.02 4.45 5.11
C CYS A 7 0.90 4.77 6.10
N GLU A 8 -0.08 3.87 6.28
CA GLU A 8 -1.15 4.05 7.26
C GLU A 8 -0.64 4.07 8.70
N ASP A 9 0.31 3.19 9.02
CA ASP A 9 0.96 3.19 10.33
C ASP A 9 1.85 4.44 10.52
N TYR A 10 2.34 5.06 9.44
CA TYR A 10 3.16 6.28 9.49
C TYR A 10 2.32 7.52 9.83
N LYS A 11 1.14 7.67 9.24
CA LYS A 11 0.21 8.79 9.52
C LYS A 11 -0.18 8.90 11.00
N LYS A 12 -0.18 7.77 11.72
CA LYS A 12 -0.54 7.71 13.16
C LYS A 12 0.60 8.15 14.10
N VAL A 13 1.81 8.38 13.58
CA VAL A 13 2.98 8.73 14.40
C VAL A 13 2.92 10.20 14.81
N LYS A 14 2.86 10.47 16.11
CA LYS A 14 2.83 11.83 16.67
C LYS A 14 4.20 12.38 17.07
N SER A 15 5.19 11.50 17.30
CA SER A 15 6.53 11.90 17.73
C SER A 15 7.39 12.28 16.52
N PRO A 16 7.95 13.51 16.44
CA PRO A 16 8.77 13.94 15.30
C PRO A 16 10.01 13.06 15.07
N VAL A 17 10.64 12.58 16.14
CA VAL A 17 11.81 11.70 16.07
C VAL A 17 11.44 10.34 15.46
N LYS A 18 10.33 9.75 15.93
CA LYS A 18 9.82 8.49 15.37
C LYS A 18 9.33 8.66 13.93
N LEU A 19 8.76 9.82 13.62
CA LEU A 19 8.30 10.16 12.28
C LEU A 19 9.47 10.16 11.30
N ALA A 20 10.56 10.87 11.63
CA ALA A 20 11.75 10.90 10.78
C ALA A 20 12.42 9.53 10.60
N ALA A 21 12.53 8.74 11.67
CA ALA A 21 13.08 7.38 11.59
C ALA A 21 12.22 6.47 10.70
N LYS A 22 10.90 6.55 10.83
CA LYS A 22 9.97 5.75 10.05
C LYS A 22 9.89 6.19 8.60
N ALA A 23 10.00 7.50 8.33
CA ALA A 23 10.05 8.04 6.97
C ALA A 23 11.24 7.46 6.18
N ARG A 24 12.44 7.49 6.77
CA ARG A 24 13.62 6.86 6.14
C ARG A 24 13.41 5.38 5.88
N LYS A 25 12.92 4.64 6.88
CA LYS A 25 12.67 3.20 6.72
C LYS A 25 11.70 2.89 5.57
N ILE A 26 10.61 3.65 5.43
CA ILE A 26 9.64 3.46 4.35
C ILE A 26 10.28 3.79 3.00
N TYR A 27 11.05 4.87 2.94
CA TYR A 27 11.78 5.24 1.72
C TYR A 27 12.73 4.13 1.28
N ASP A 28 13.60 3.65 2.18
CA ASP A 28 14.60 2.63 1.86
C ASP A 28 13.97 1.27 1.52
N GLU A 29 12.86 0.91 2.18
CA GLU A 29 12.21 -0.40 2.00
C GLU A 29 11.25 -0.46 0.81
N TYR A 30 10.77 0.68 0.27
CA TYR A 30 9.74 0.66 -0.79
C TYR A 30 9.98 1.65 -1.95
N ILE A 31 10.75 2.71 -1.77
CA ILE A 31 10.84 3.83 -2.73
C ILE A 31 12.26 4.02 -3.30
N ALA A 32 13.30 3.72 -2.54
CA ALA A 32 14.68 3.83 -3.00
C ALA A 32 14.91 2.94 -4.23
N THR A 33 15.66 3.46 -5.20
CA THR A 33 16.10 2.69 -6.37
C THR A 33 16.85 1.45 -5.89
N GLN A 34 16.48 0.26 -6.36
CA GLN A 34 16.99 -1.05 -5.89
C GLN A 34 16.45 -1.53 -4.55
N SER A 35 15.34 -0.98 -4.07
CA SER A 35 14.69 -1.50 -2.87
C SER A 35 14.26 -2.96 -3.06
N PRO A 36 14.41 -3.82 -2.03
CA PRO A 36 13.96 -5.22 -2.09
C PRO A 36 12.45 -5.37 -2.31
N LYS A 37 11.66 -4.30 -2.13
CA LYS A 37 10.22 -4.25 -2.39
C LYS A 37 9.84 -2.99 -3.17
N GLU A 38 10.71 -2.59 -4.10
CA GLU A 38 10.51 -1.42 -4.95
C GLU A 38 9.11 -1.43 -5.55
N VAL A 39 8.35 -0.38 -5.26
CA VAL A 39 7.07 -0.12 -5.93
C VAL A 39 7.35 0.64 -7.21
N ASN A 40 6.68 0.26 -8.30
CA ASN A 40 6.80 0.95 -9.59
C ASN A 40 6.13 2.33 -9.51
N LEU A 41 6.87 3.32 -8.98
CA LEU A 41 6.47 4.71 -8.87
C LEU A 41 7.06 5.53 -10.01
N GLU A 42 6.28 6.45 -10.56
CA GLU A 42 6.76 7.44 -11.53
C GLU A 42 7.93 8.24 -10.90
N SER A 43 8.99 8.48 -11.67
CA SER A 43 10.23 9.12 -11.19
C SER A 43 9.98 10.47 -10.50
N LEU A 44 8.97 11.22 -10.95
CA LEU A 44 8.55 12.48 -10.33
C LEU A 44 8.03 12.31 -8.89
N THR A 45 7.21 11.29 -8.64
CA THR A 45 6.68 10.98 -7.31
C THR A 45 7.80 10.50 -6.37
N MET A 46 8.79 9.78 -6.90
CA MET A 46 9.97 9.38 -6.14
C MET A 46 10.81 10.58 -5.71
N GLU A 47 11.06 11.53 -6.62
CA GLU A 47 11.78 12.78 -6.31
C GLU A 47 11.04 13.65 -5.29
N GLU A 48 9.72 13.77 -5.43
CA GLU A 48 8.89 14.50 -4.48
C GLU A 48 8.96 13.86 -3.09
N THR A 49 8.85 12.53 -3.02
CA THR A 49 8.97 11.82 -1.75
C THR A 49 10.36 12.01 -1.13
N LYS A 50 11.42 12.00 -1.96
CA LYS A 50 12.79 12.27 -1.51
C LYS A 50 12.95 13.68 -0.91
N LYS A 51 12.23 14.67 -1.43
CA LYS A 51 12.18 16.02 -0.83
C LYS A 51 11.39 16.04 0.47
N ASN A 52 10.25 15.35 0.51
CA ASN A 52 9.36 15.31 1.68
C ASN A 52 10.02 14.65 2.90
N ILE A 53 10.86 13.62 2.70
CA ILE A 53 11.59 12.98 3.82
C ILE A 53 12.65 13.87 4.47
N LEU A 54 13.08 14.96 3.83
CA LEU A 54 14.00 15.95 4.43
C LEU A 54 13.32 16.74 5.55
N LYS A 55 12.00 16.96 5.42
CA LYS A 55 11.15 17.58 6.44
C LYS A 55 9.90 16.71 6.64
N PRO A 56 10.02 15.58 7.36
CA PRO A 56 8.95 14.61 7.47
C PRO A 56 7.69 15.22 8.08
N THR A 57 6.59 15.13 7.33
CA THR A 57 5.23 15.42 7.81
C THR A 57 4.39 14.14 7.77
N PRO A 58 3.25 14.07 8.46
CA PRO A 58 2.33 12.93 8.33
C PRO A 58 1.84 12.69 6.89
N SER A 59 1.86 13.72 6.03
CA SER A 59 1.47 13.67 4.62
C SER A 59 2.62 13.30 3.66
N CYS A 60 3.83 13.06 4.17
CA CYS A 60 5.04 12.81 3.38
C CYS A 60 4.90 11.73 2.29
N PHE A 61 4.05 10.72 2.53
CA PHE A 61 3.84 9.59 1.62
C PHE A 61 2.46 9.58 0.96
N ASN A 62 1.64 10.63 1.11
CA ASN A 62 0.27 10.62 0.58
C ASN A 62 0.24 10.43 -0.94
N GLU A 63 1.08 11.15 -1.67
CA GLU A 63 1.14 11.05 -3.14
C GLU A 63 1.65 9.66 -3.57
N ALA A 64 2.76 9.20 -2.98
CA ALA A 64 3.30 7.88 -3.25
C ALA A 64 2.27 6.77 -2.96
N GLN A 65 1.56 6.85 -1.83
CA GLN A 65 0.52 5.90 -1.45
C GLN A 65 -0.67 5.93 -2.43
N SER A 66 -1.11 7.11 -2.86
CA SER A 66 -2.18 7.26 -3.85
C SER A 66 -1.82 6.60 -5.18
N LYS A 67 -0.57 6.78 -5.63
CA LYS A 67 -0.05 6.17 -6.86
C LYS A 67 0.05 4.65 -6.75
N ILE A 68 0.56 4.13 -5.63
CA ILE A 68 0.61 2.68 -5.34
C ILE A 68 -0.80 2.08 -5.36
N TYR A 69 -1.75 2.72 -4.67
CA TYR A 69 -3.13 2.27 -4.63
C TYR A 69 -3.76 2.25 -6.03
N SER A 70 -3.53 3.30 -6.81
CA SER A 70 -3.99 3.39 -8.21
C SER A 70 -3.39 2.30 -9.09
N LEU A 71 -2.11 1.97 -8.91
CA LEU A 71 -1.44 0.88 -9.63
C LEU A 71 -2.04 -0.48 -9.24
N MET A 72 -2.24 -0.70 -7.94
CA MET A 72 -2.89 -1.92 -7.44
C MET A 72 -4.30 -2.07 -8.01
N GLN A 73 -5.10 -1.00 -8.06
CA GLN A 73 -6.44 -1.01 -8.66
C GLN A 73 -6.43 -1.35 -10.15
N LYS A 74 -5.43 -0.88 -10.90
CA LYS A 74 -5.33 -1.10 -12.35
C LYS A 74 -4.80 -2.49 -12.69
N ASP A 75 -3.93 -3.05 -11.86
CA ASP A 75 -3.18 -4.26 -12.20
C ASP A 75 -3.52 -5.47 -11.33
N SER A 76 -3.28 -5.36 -10.03
CA SER A 76 -3.43 -6.48 -9.10
C SER A 76 -4.89 -6.79 -8.78
N TYR A 77 -5.74 -5.76 -8.68
CA TYR A 77 -7.14 -5.90 -8.29
C TYR A 77 -8.00 -6.64 -9.33
N PRO A 78 -7.93 -6.33 -10.65
CA PRO A 78 -8.71 -7.07 -11.65
C PRO A 78 -8.25 -8.52 -11.79
N ARG A 79 -6.95 -8.79 -11.58
CA ARG A 79 -6.40 -10.16 -11.54
C ARG A 79 -6.89 -10.91 -10.30
N PHE A 80 -6.91 -10.25 -9.14
CA PHE A 80 -7.43 -10.85 -7.90
C PHE A 80 -8.89 -11.27 -8.04
N LEU A 81 -9.75 -10.42 -8.61
CA LEU A 81 -11.16 -10.75 -8.87
C LEU A 81 -11.36 -11.94 -9.82
N LYS A 82 -10.37 -12.25 -10.66
CA LYS A 82 -10.36 -13.41 -11.56
C LYS A 82 -9.59 -14.61 -10.98
N SER A 83 -8.94 -14.44 -9.84
CA SER A 83 -8.09 -15.46 -9.24
C SER A 83 -8.94 -16.54 -8.57
N LYS A 84 -8.40 -17.77 -8.54
CA LYS A 84 -9.02 -18.90 -7.87
C LYS A 84 -9.31 -18.61 -6.39
N ILE A 85 -8.45 -17.86 -5.72
CA ILE A 85 -8.63 -17.48 -4.31
C ILE A 85 -9.96 -16.75 -4.09
N TYR A 86 -10.25 -15.75 -4.93
CA TYR A 86 -11.48 -14.98 -4.83
C TYR A 86 -12.71 -15.80 -5.27
N LEU A 87 -12.58 -16.57 -6.35
CA LEU A 87 -13.68 -17.41 -6.86
C LEU A 87 -14.06 -18.53 -5.88
N ASP A 88 -13.07 -19.17 -5.26
CA ASP A 88 -13.29 -20.20 -4.23
C ASP A 88 -13.99 -19.60 -3.00
N LEU A 89 -13.63 -18.37 -2.62
CA LEU A 89 -14.29 -17.65 -1.52
C LEU A 89 -15.76 -17.35 -1.83
N ILE A 90 -16.08 -16.88 -3.05
CA ILE A 90 -17.47 -16.68 -3.50
C ILE A 90 -18.24 -18.00 -3.47
N SER A 91 -17.63 -19.09 -3.95
CA SER A 91 -18.27 -20.41 -3.96
C SER A 91 -18.56 -20.94 -2.56
N GLN A 92 -17.69 -20.65 -1.59
CA GLN A 92 -17.91 -21.01 -0.18
C GLN A 92 -18.98 -20.13 0.46
N ALA A 93 -19.00 -18.84 0.15
CA ALA A 93 -20.02 -17.92 0.65
C ALA A 93 -21.43 -18.26 0.11
N SER A 94 -21.55 -18.69 -1.15
CA SER A 94 -22.83 -19.07 -1.74
C SER A 94 -23.35 -20.43 -1.25
N SER A 95 -22.45 -21.36 -0.92
CA SER A 95 -22.82 -22.67 -0.35
C SER A 95 -23.24 -22.60 1.14
N ASN A 96 -22.91 -21.52 1.83
CA ASN A 96 -23.32 -21.28 3.23
C ASN A 96 -24.66 -20.53 3.37
N SER A 97 -25.41 -20.31 2.30
CA SER A 97 -26.80 -19.85 2.43
C SER A 97 -27.63 -20.96 3.06
N PRO A 98 -28.32 -20.74 4.20
CA PRO A 98 -29.19 -21.75 4.78
C PRO A 98 -30.25 -22.07 3.74
N ARG A 99 -30.25 -23.32 3.24
CA ARG A 99 -31.36 -23.85 2.46
C ARG A 99 -32.60 -23.66 3.32
N SER A 100 -33.47 -22.74 2.92
CA SER A 100 -34.84 -22.68 3.43
C SER A 100 -35.48 -24.02 3.11
N HIS A 101 -35.58 -24.88 4.13
CA HIS A 101 -36.39 -26.08 4.04
C HIS A 101 -37.84 -25.64 3.86
N ALA A 102 -38.40 -25.99 2.71
CA ALA A 102 -39.82 -25.98 2.42
C ALA A 102 -40.57 -26.97 3.33
#